data_AF-A0A8T0KTT4-F1
#
_entry.id   AF-A0A8T0KTT4-F1
#
_cell.length_a   1.000
_cell.length_b   1.000
_cell.length_c   1.000
_cell.angle_alpha   90.00
_cell.angle_beta   90.00
_cell.angle_gamma   90.00
#
_symmetry.space_group_name_H-M   'P 1'
#
loop_
_entity.id
_entity.type
_entity.pdbx_description
1 polymer ?
#
loop_
_entity_poly.entity_id
_entity_poly.type
_entity_poly.pdbx_seq_one_letter_code
_entity_poly.pdbx_strand_id
1 'polypeptide(L)'
;MAMAHLISSPNVSSLSTAVTVPSSESESEASNFKNIVDSVKNFMAVLYQFIYPYVMYGRALLPSLFLDLYVNGVNQVFDFEIDKINKPYLPLASGKLSFRNCVFIVASSAIMGLGLNLMIGSTALIWNFVLCATLWTCYSANTFVLKRPLVLTRSLIVTLLFLTFYATGLSLAKDIPDVEGDIKHGVDSFSARLGQKKVFWISVFLYEIAFAVAFLAGASSSSPFWIKFVTCLGNVVLGSILWYQTKYVDVTNPASTRSFYSLNWKGFDCWRLETDITRANDRG
;
A
#
# COMPACT_ATOMS: atom_id res chain seq x y z
N MET A 1 -75.38 -26.33 -20.79
CA MET A 1 -76.26 -25.41 -20.03
C MET A 1 -76.99 -26.26 -19.00
N ALA A 2 -76.73 -26.02 -17.69
CA ALA A 2 -77.36 -26.62 -16.47
C ALA A 2 -77.31 -28.17 -16.31
N MET A 3 -76.60 -28.72 -15.31
CA MET A 3 -77.07 -29.15 -13.94
C MET A 3 -78.12 -30.29 -13.99
N ALA A 4 -78.07 -31.42 -13.26
CA ALA A 4 -77.23 -31.93 -12.17
C ALA A 4 -77.56 -33.42 -11.88
N HIS A 5 -76.62 -34.16 -11.25
CA HIS A 5 -76.78 -35.16 -10.15
C HIS A 5 -77.73 -36.39 -10.32
N LEU A 6 -77.46 -37.66 -9.99
CA LEU A 6 -76.67 -38.42 -8.98
C LEU A 6 -76.49 -39.88 -9.53
N ILE A 7 -75.60 -40.77 -9.04
CA ILE A 7 -75.80 -41.68 -7.89
C ILE A 7 -74.52 -42.52 -7.65
N SER A 8 -74.26 -42.81 -6.36
CA SER A 8 -73.30 -43.68 -5.64
C SER A 8 -72.90 -45.02 -6.31
N SER A 9 -71.81 -45.73 -5.96
CA SER A 9 -71.26 -46.06 -4.62
C SER A 9 -69.85 -46.75 -4.73
N PRO A 10 -69.15 -47.04 -3.61
CA PRO A 10 -67.67 -47.07 -3.50
C PRO A 10 -67.00 -48.46 -3.27
N ASN A 11 -65.66 -48.43 -3.15
CA ASN A 11 -64.80 -49.21 -2.21
C ASN A 11 -64.46 -50.68 -2.58
N VAL A 12 -63.27 -51.28 -2.36
CA VAL A 12 -62.12 -51.03 -1.46
C VAL A 12 -60.83 -51.72 -2.01
N SER A 13 -59.66 -51.16 -1.69
CA SER A 13 -58.38 -51.80 -1.27
C SER A 13 -57.55 -52.69 -2.20
N SER A 14 -56.29 -52.28 -2.41
CA SER A 14 -55.15 -53.09 -1.92
C SER A 14 -53.97 -52.22 -1.46
N LEU A 15 -53.64 -52.44 -0.18
CA LEU A 15 -52.42 -52.24 0.60
C LEU A 15 -51.39 -51.14 0.25
N SER A 16 -51.27 -50.21 1.21
CA SER A 16 -50.01 -49.57 1.58
C SER A 16 -49.05 -50.58 2.22
N THR A 17 -47.78 -50.54 1.82
CA THR A 17 -46.67 -50.76 2.76
C THR A 17 -45.79 -49.51 2.69
N ALA A 18 -46.19 -48.46 3.39
CA ALA A 18 -45.31 -47.33 3.65
C ALA A 18 -44.60 -47.64 4.98
N VAL A 19 -43.34 -48.08 4.88
CA VAL A 19 -42.43 -48.17 6.02
C VAL A 19 -42.30 -46.76 6.59
N THR A 20 -42.91 -46.52 7.75
CA THR A 20 -42.79 -45.25 8.47
C THR A 20 -41.47 -45.29 9.23
N VAL A 21 -40.44 -44.66 8.66
CA VAL A 21 -39.17 -44.44 9.35
C VAL A 21 -39.44 -43.53 10.56
N PRO A 22 -38.95 -43.84 11.78
CA PRO A 22 -39.17 -43.00 12.95
C PRO A 22 -38.60 -41.60 12.73
N SER A 23 -39.39 -40.56 13.01
CA SER A 23 -38.99 -39.15 12.80
C SER A 23 -37.67 -38.78 13.50
N SER A 24 -37.38 -39.40 14.65
CA SER A 24 -36.12 -39.21 15.40
C SER A 24 -34.86 -39.71 14.68
N GLU A 25 -34.97 -40.77 13.86
CA GLU A 25 -33.84 -41.25 13.06
C GLU A 25 -33.53 -40.29 11.91
N SER A 26 -34.58 -39.76 11.26
CA SER A 26 -34.43 -38.79 10.17
C SER A 26 -33.84 -37.45 10.62
N GLU A 27 -34.20 -36.97 11.82
CA GLU A 27 -33.62 -35.74 12.41
C GLU A 27 -32.16 -35.94 12.86
N SER A 28 -31.84 -37.12 13.39
CA SER A 28 -30.47 -37.52 13.77
C SER A 28 -29.53 -37.59 12.57
N GLU A 29 -29.98 -38.22 11.48
CA GLU A 29 -29.20 -38.31 10.23
C GLU A 29 -28.99 -36.94 9.60
N ALA A 30 -30.03 -36.09 9.57
CA ALA A 30 -29.92 -34.72 9.07
C ALA A 30 -28.92 -33.89 9.90
N SER A 31 -28.93 -34.06 11.24
CA SER A 31 -27.98 -33.40 12.14
C SER A 31 -26.54 -33.89 11.91
N ASN A 32 -26.33 -35.20 11.75
CA ASN A 32 -25.01 -35.77 11.47
C ASN A 32 -24.46 -35.31 10.11
N PHE A 33 -25.31 -35.30 9.08
CA PHE A 33 -24.93 -34.80 7.77
C PHE A 33 -24.52 -33.34 7.81
N LYS A 34 -25.27 -32.50 8.54
CA LYS A 34 -24.95 -31.08 8.72
C LYS A 34 -23.61 -30.88 9.45
N ASN A 35 -23.36 -31.66 10.50
CA ASN A 35 -22.09 -31.64 11.23
C ASN A 35 -20.89 -32.03 10.35
N ILE A 36 -21.06 -33.03 9.47
CA ILE A 36 -20.03 -33.44 8.51
C ILE A 36 -19.75 -32.31 7.51
N VAL A 37 -20.81 -31.71 6.94
CA VAL A 37 -20.68 -30.60 6.00
C VAL A 37 -19.97 -29.40 6.63
N ASP A 38 -20.31 -29.05 7.87
CA ASP A 38 -19.69 -27.93 8.58
C ASP A 38 -18.23 -28.24 8.96
N SER A 39 -17.91 -29.49 9.30
CA SER A 39 -16.53 -29.96 9.50
C SER A 39 -15.70 -29.84 8.21
N VAL A 40 -16.26 -30.25 7.06
CA VAL A 40 -15.59 -30.11 5.76
C VAL A 40 -15.38 -28.64 5.40
N LYS A 41 -16.38 -27.77 5.61
CA LYS A 41 -16.23 -26.32 5.38
C LYS A 41 -15.13 -25.73 6.26
N ASN A 42 -15.10 -26.07 7.55
CA ASN A 42 -14.08 -25.59 8.47
C ASN A 42 -12.69 -26.09 8.06
N PHE A 43 -12.56 -27.35 7.66
CA PHE A 43 -11.31 -27.89 7.14
C PHE A 43 -10.85 -27.15 5.88
N MET A 44 -11.74 -26.92 4.90
CA MET A 44 -11.43 -26.18 3.68
C MET A 44 -11.06 -24.71 3.98
N ALA A 45 -11.71 -24.08 4.95
CA ALA A 45 -11.39 -22.72 5.39
C ALA A 45 -9.99 -22.65 6.02
N VAL A 46 -9.65 -23.59 6.90
CA VAL A 46 -8.31 -23.69 7.50
C VAL A 46 -7.25 -23.97 6.43
N LEU A 47 -7.53 -24.87 5.49
CA LEU A 47 -6.63 -25.17 4.37
C LEU A 47 -6.40 -23.93 3.49
N TYR A 48 -7.45 -23.17 3.18
CA TYR A 48 -7.36 -21.92 2.44
C TYR A 48 -6.54 -20.88 3.19
N GLN A 49 -6.81 -20.66 4.49
CA GLN A 49 -6.05 -19.73 5.31
C GLN A 49 -4.57 -20.11 5.41
N PHE A 50 -4.26 -21.41 5.44
CA PHE A 50 -2.89 -21.90 5.43
C PHE A 50 -2.21 -21.65 4.08
N ILE A 51 -2.87 -21.93 2.95
CA ILE A 51 -2.26 -21.83 1.59
C ILE A 51 -2.15 -20.37 1.11
N TYR A 52 -3.15 -19.53 1.41
CA TYR A 52 -3.27 -18.17 0.92
C TYR A 52 -2.01 -17.29 1.09
N PRO A 53 -1.34 -17.22 2.26
CA PRO A 53 -0.13 -16.41 2.40
C PRO A 53 0.99 -16.88 1.47
N TYR A 54 1.19 -18.19 1.29
CA TYR A 54 2.24 -18.72 0.42
C TYR A 54 2.00 -18.40 -1.06
N VAL A 55 0.73 -18.48 -1.50
CA VAL A 55 0.35 -18.07 -2.85
C VAL A 55 0.60 -16.58 -3.05
N MET A 56 0.30 -15.74 -2.05
CA MET A 56 0.61 -14.31 -2.10
C MET A 56 2.12 -14.03 -2.20
N TYR A 57 2.94 -14.70 -1.39
CA TYR A 57 4.39 -14.58 -1.49
C TYR A 57 4.91 -15.03 -2.86
N GLY A 58 4.44 -16.18 -3.37
CA GLY A 58 4.84 -16.68 -4.69
C GLY A 58 4.48 -15.71 -5.82
N ARG A 59 3.30 -15.08 -5.75
CA ARG A 59 2.86 -14.06 -6.73
C ARG A 59 3.76 -12.83 -6.73
N ALA A 60 4.31 -12.41 -5.59
CA ALA A 60 5.22 -11.26 -5.52
C ALA A 60 6.66 -11.60 -5.93
N LEU A 61 7.13 -12.81 -5.63
CA LEU A 61 8.51 -13.22 -5.88
C LEU A 61 8.82 -13.37 -7.37
N LEU A 62 7.91 -13.99 -8.13
CA LEU A 62 8.17 -14.29 -9.54
C LEU A 62 8.39 -13.02 -10.41
N PRO A 63 7.53 -11.98 -10.35
CA PRO A 63 7.81 -10.72 -11.03
C PRO A 63 9.07 -10.01 -10.52
N SER A 64 9.42 -10.20 -9.24
CA SER A 64 10.62 -9.59 -8.65
C SER A 64 11.91 -10.16 -9.24
N LEU A 65 11.94 -11.44 -9.62
CA LEU A 65 13.07 -12.03 -10.33
C LEU A 65 13.30 -11.37 -11.70
N PHE A 66 12.22 -11.07 -12.42
CA PHE A 66 12.32 -10.37 -13.70
C PHE A 66 12.76 -8.91 -13.53
N LEU A 67 12.32 -8.24 -12.46
CA LEU A 67 12.80 -6.90 -12.13
C LEU A 67 14.30 -6.90 -11.84
N ASP A 68 14.81 -7.90 -11.11
CA ASP A 68 16.24 -8.02 -10.82
C ASP A 68 17.08 -8.27 -12.09
N LEU A 69 16.61 -9.16 -12.97
CA LEU A 69 17.22 -9.37 -14.29
C LEU A 69 17.26 -8.09 -15.12
N TYR A 70 16.15 -7.34 -15.12
CA TYR A 70 16.05 -6.06 -15.80
C TYR A 70 17.06 -5.04 -15.25
N VAL A 71 17.05 -4.84 -13.93
CA VAL A 71 17.94 -3.90 -13.21
C VAL A 71 19.41 -4.21 -13.50
N ASN A 72 19.82 -5.46 -13.31
CA ASN A 72 21.21 -5.88 -13.53
C ASN A 72 21.63 -5.80 -15.00
N GLY A 73 20.71 -6.09 -15.93
CA GLY A 73 21.00 -5.99 -17.36
C GLY A 73 21.05 -4.54 -17.86
N VAL A 74 20.15 -3.67 -17.39
CA VAL A 74 20.21 -2.22 -17.67
C VAL A 74 21.55 -1.64 -17.22
N ASN A 75 22.02 -2.00 -16.01
CA ASN A 75 23.35 -1.57 -15.55
C ASN A 75 24.45 -1.97 -16.52
N GLN A 76 24.53 -3.25 -16.89
CA GLN A 76 25.59 -3.73 -17.79
C GLN A 76 25.54 -3.08 -19.17
N VAL A 77 24.34 -2.79 -19.69
CA VAL A 77 24.18 -2.11 -20.99
C VAL A 77 24.74 -0.69 -20.93
N PHE A 78 24.42 0.07 -19.89
CA PHE A 78 24.90 1.45 -19.74
C PHE A 78 26.37 1.53 -19.30
N ASP A 79 26.83 0.61 -18.46
CA ASP A 79 28.20 0.56 -17.97
C ASP A 79 29.14 -0.27 -18.86
N PHE A 80 28.74 -0.63 -20.09
CA PHE A 80 29.48 -1.58 -20.93
C PHE A 80 31.00 -1.30 -21.05
N GLU A 81 31.38 -0.05 -21.34
CA GLU A 81 32.79 0.33 -21.46
C GLU A 81 33.50 0.40 -20.09
N ILE A 82 32.76 0.71 -19.03
CA ILE A 82 33.28 0.77 -17.66
C ILE A 82 33.54 -0.64 -17.13
N ASP A 83 32.60 -1.56 -17.34
CA ASP A 83 32.68 -2.93 -16.90
C ASP A 83 33.75 -3.72 -17.68
N LYS A 84 34.11 -3.35 -18.91
CA LYS A 84 35.30 -3.92 -19.57
C LYS A 84 36.59 -3.69 -18.79
N ILE A 85 36.69 -2.55 -18.10
CA ILE A 85 37.88 -2.18 -17.32
C ILE A 85 37.77 -2.79 -15.91
N ASN A 86 36.64 -2.58 -15.24
CA ASN A 86 36.48 -2.91 -13.82
C ASN A 86 36.04 -4.36 -13.57
N LYS A 87 35.26 -4.95 -14.48
CA LYS A 87 34.60 -6.26 -14.33
C LYS A 87 34.62 -7.05 -15.65
N PRO A 88 35.80 -7.33 -16.23
CA PRO A 88 35.92 -7.95 -17.55
C PRO A 88 35.34 -9.37 -17.61
N TYR A 89 35.07 -10.01 -16.47
CA TYR A 89 34.47 -11.35 -16.38
C TYR A 89 32.95 -11.36 -16.63
N LEU A 90 32.27 -10.20 -16.62
CA LEU A 90 30.83 -10.13 -16.83
C LEU A 90 30.42 -10.64 -18.23
N PRO A 91 29.23 -11.26 -18.38
CA PRO A 91 28.84 -11.87 -19.65
C PRO A 91 28.88 -10.92 -20.84
N LEU A 92 28.42 -9.67 -20.68
CA LEU A 92 28.46 -8.68 -21.74
C LEU A 92 29.87 -8.13 -21.96
N ALA A 93 30.59 -7.75 -20.90
CA ALA A 93 31.95 -7.18 -20.99
C ALA A 93 32.99 -8.16 -21.55
N SER A 94 32.88 -9.45 -21.20
CA SER A 94 33.76 -10.53 -21.70
C SER A 94 33.47 -10.94 -23.15
N GLY A 95 32.39 -10.45 -23.76
CA GLY A 95 31.96 -10.86 -25.09
C GLY A 95 31.27 -12.22 -25.17
N LYS A 96 31.05 -12.92 -24.03
CA LYS A 96 30.27 -14.17 -23.98
C LYS A 96 28.81 -13.96 -24.39
N LEU A 97 28.27 -12.78 -24.12
CA LEU A 97 26.94 -12.33 -24.51
C LEU A 97 27.08 -11.12 -25.43
N SER A 98 26.47 -11.17 -26.60
CA SER A 98 26.46 -10.02 -27.52
C SER A 98 25.59 -8.89 -26.99
N PHE A 99 25.95 -7.64 -27.32
CA PHE A 99 25.18 -6.45 -26.90
C PHE A 99 23.70 -6.55 -27.29
N ARG A 100 23.41 -6.96 -28.53
CA ARG A 100 22.04 -7.13 -29.02
C ARG A 100 21.26 -8.18 -28.20
N ASN A 101 21.88 -9.31 -27.88
CA ASN A 101 21.23 -10.35 -27.08
C ASN A 101 20.99 -9.89 -25.64
N CYS A 102 21.90 -9.12 -25.06
CA CYS A 102 21.72 -8.51 -23.75
C CYS A 102 20.52 -7.56 -23.73
N VAL A 103 20.40 -6.67 -24.74
CA VAL A 103 19.24 -5.76 -24.87
C VAL A 103 17.94 -6.55 -25.01
N PHE A 104 17.91 -7.66 -25.76
CA PHE A 104 16.72 -8.51 -25.85
C PHE A 104 16.35 -9.14 -24.51
N ILE A 105 17.33 -9.66 -23.75
CA ILE A 105 17.09 -10.21 -22.42
C ILE A 105 16.51 -9.13 -21.50
N VAL A 106 17.12 -7.95 -21.47
CA VAL A 106 16.63 -6.81 -20.67
C VAL A 106 15.19 -6.44 -21.05
N ALA A 107 14.91 -6.22 -22.33
CA ALA A 107 13.57 -5.86 -22.78
C ALA A 107 12.54 -6.95 -22.46
N SER A 108 12.90 -8.22 -22.69
CA SER A 108 12.01 -9.36 -22.39
C SER A 108 11.72 -9.49 -20.89
N SER A 109 12.70 -9.24 -20.02
CA SER A 109 12.51 -9.26 -18.57
C SER A 109 11.58 -8.13 -18.09
N ALA A 110 11.67 -6.93 -18.68
CA ALA A 110 10.74 -5.84 -18.39
C ALA A 110 9.30 -6.20 -18.79
N ILE A 111 9.12 -6.73 -20.01
CA ILE A 111 7.81 -7.11 -20.54
C ILE A 111 7.21 -8.25 -19.71
N MET A 112 7.99 -9.28 -19.39
CA MET A 112 7.51 -10.42 -18.61
C MET A 112 7.19 -10.03 -17.17
N GLY A 113 8.05 -9.24 -16.53
CA GLY A 113 7.83 -8.74 -15.17
C GLY A 113 6.58 -7.84 -15.08
N LEU A 114 6.38 -6.94 -16.05
CA LEU A 114 5.17 -6.13 -16.11
C LEU A 114 3.93 -6.97 -16.43
N GLY A 115 4.03 -7.87 -17.40
CA GLY A 115 2.94 -8.78 -17.79
C GLY A 115 2.45 -9.63 -16.62
N LEU A 116 3.35 -10.20 -15.83
CA LEU A 116 2.99 -10.96 -14.62
C LEU A 116 2.31 -10.07 -13.58
N ASN A 117 2.81 -8.86 -13.34
CA ASN A 117 2.15 -7.91 -12.42
C ASN A 117 0.74 -7.50 -12.90
N LEU A 118 0.55 -7.34 -14.21
CA LEU A 118 -0.75 -7.09 -14.83
C LEU A 118 -1.70 -8.28 -14.66
N MET A 119 -1.22 -9.51 -14.87
CA MET A 119 -1.99 -10.74 -14.63
C MET A 119 -2.34 -10.93 -13.15
N ILE A 120 -1.48 -10.46 -12.24
CA ILE A 120 -1.77 -10.47 -10.80
C ILE A 120 -2.92 -9.50 -10.48
N GLY A 121 -3.05 -8.41 -11.23
CA GLY A 121 -4.14 -7.42 -11.12
C GLY A 121 -3.98 -6.45 -9.95
N SER A 122 -2.85 -6.48 -9.23
CA SER A 122 -2.61 -5.57 -8.11
C SER A 122 -2.02 -4.26 -8.59
N THR A 123 -2.83 -3.19 -8.53
CA THR A 123 -2.42 -1.82 -8.88
C THR A 123 -1.15 -1.40 -8.16
N ALA A 124 -1.01 -1.75 -6.87
CA ALA A 124 0.18 -1.42 -6.09
C ALA A 124 1.45 -2.08 -6.63
N LEU A 125 1.38 -3.37 -6.99
CA LEU A 125 2.53 -4.10 -7.52
C LEU A 125 2.93 -3.62 -8.92
N ILE A 126 1.94 -3.31 -9.76
CA ILE A 126 2.16 -2.74 -11.10
C ILE A 126 2.90 -1.40 -10.99
N TRP A 127 2.40 -0.48 -10.16
CA TRP A 127 3.05 0.82 -9.99
C TRP A 127 4.42 0.71 -9.33
N ASN A 128 4.59 -0.20 -8.36
CA ASN A 128 5.90 -0.47 -7.78
C ASN A 128 6.90 -0.92 -8.85
N PHE A 129 6.53 -1.88 -9.72
CA PHE A 129 7.38 -2.35 -10.80
C PHE A 129 7.76 -1.23 -11.78
N VAL A 130 6.77 -0.45 -12.24
CA VAL A 130 6.98 0.66 -13.17
C VAL A 130 7.90 1.72 -12.55
N LEU A 131 7.67 2.09 -11.29
CA LEU A 131 8.49 3.07 -10.57
C LEU A 131 9.93 2.57 -10.41
N CYS A 132 10.14 1.34 -9.94
CA CYS A 132 11.47 0.75 -9.81
C CYS A 132 12.21 0.70 -11.14
N ALA A 133 11.56 0.21 -12.20
CA ALA A 133 12.17 0.10 -13.53
C ALA A 133 12.55 1.47 -14.12
N THR A 134 11.67 2.46 -13.95
CA THR A 134 11.88 3.83 -14.42
C THR A 134 13.02 4.49 -13.66
N LEU A 135 12.96 4.48 -12.32
CA LEU A 135 14.00 5.10 -11.47
C LEU A 135 15.37 4.46 -11.72
N TRP A 136 15.42 3.13 -11.86
CA TRP A 136 16.66 2.42 -12.13
C TRP A 136 17.26 2.80 -13.50
N THR A 137 16.41 2.85 -14.53
CA THR A 137 16.84 3.26 -15.87
C THR A 137 17.28 4.70 -15.90
N CYS A 138 16.56 5.61 -15.23
CA CYS A 138 16.98 7.01 -15.11
C CYS A 138 18.34 7.12 -14.41
N TYR A 139 18.57 6.36 -13.34
CA TYR A 139 19.85 6.33 -12.64
C TYR A 139 21.00 5.84 -13.55
N SER A 140 20.79 4.73 -14.27
CA SER A 140 21.78 4.12 -15.16
C SER A 140 22.04 4.96 -16.43
N ALA A 141 20.98 5.56 -16.99
CA ALA A 141 21.09 6.45 -18.13
C ALA A 141 21.77 7.78 -17.73
N ASN A 142 21.49 8.31 -16.53
CA ASN A 142 22.10 9.55 -16.07
C ASN A 142 23.61 9.40 -15.86
N THR A 143 24.04 8.27 -15.28
CA THR A 143 25.47 7.95 -15.15
C THR A 143 26.14 7.81 -16.51
N PHE A 144 25.48 7.20 -17.50
CA PHE A 144 26.00 7.11 -18.87
C PHE A 144 26.06 8.47 -19.60
N VAL A 145 24.96 9.23 -19.60
CA VAL A 145 24.80 10.48 -20.37
C VAL A 145 25.60 11.62 -19.72
N LEU A 146 25.49 11.79 -18.40
CA LEU A 146 26.13 12.92 -17.69
C LEU A 146 27.51 12.56 -17.12
N LYS A 147 27.92 11.28 -17.15
CA LYS A 147 29.17 10.78 -16.52
C LYS A 147 29.33 11.21 -15.06
N ARG A 148 28.20 11.41 -14.37
CA ARG A 148 28.14 11.84 -12.97
C ARG A 148 27.14 10.98 -12.22
N PRO A 149 27.45 10.59 -10.96
CA PRO A 149 26.47 9.93 -10.12
C PRO A 149 25.27 10.85 -9.91
N LEU A 150 24.07 10.27 -9.80
CA LEU A 150 22.87 11.03 -9.42
C LEU A 150 23.05 11.48 -7.97
N VAL A 151 23.50 12.71 -7.77
CA VAL A 151 23.64 13.32 -6.44
C VAL A 151 22.30 13.95 -6.09
N LEU A 152 21.52 13.28 -5.24
CA LEU A 152 20.36 13.91 -4.63
C LEU A 152 20.85 15.12 -3.83
N THR A 153 20.32 16.30 -4.14
CA THR A 153 20.69 17.51 -3.40
C THR A 153 20.27 17.35 -1.94
N ARG A 154 21.06 17.90 -1.00
CA ARG A 154 20.72 17.84 0.44
C ARG A 154 19.31 18.36 0.71
N SER A 155 18.91 19.43 0.02
CA SER A 155 17.56 19.99 0.10
C SER A 155 16.48 18.99 -0.32
N LEU A 156 16.69 18.26 -1.42
CA LEU A 156 15.75 17.23 -1.87
C LEU A 156 15.63 16.08 -0.86
N ILE A 157 16.74 15.60 -0.30
CA ILE A 157 16.72 14.53 0.71
C ILE A 157 15.91 14.98 1.94
N VAL A 158 16.19 16.17 2.46
CA VAL A 158 15.49 16.74 3.61
C VAL A 158 14.00 16.90 3.31
N THR A 159 13.65 17.38 2.12
CA THR A 159 12.26 17.55 1.69
C THR A 159 11.53 16.21 1.61
N LEU A 160 12.16 15.19 1.03
CA LEU A 160 11.59 13.84 0.95
C LEU A 160 11.37 13.23 2.33
N LEU A 161 12.34 13.36 3.25
CA LEU A 161 12.22 12.87 4.61
C LEU A 161 11.10 13.59 5.37
N PHE A 162 11.09 14.93 5.33
CA PHE A 162 10.05 15.74 5.95
C PHE A 162 8.66 15.34 5.44
N LEU A 163 8.49 15.31 4.11
CA LEU A 163 7.21 15.00 3.49
C LEU A 163 6.76 13.58 3.81
N THR A 164 7.67 12.61 3.84
CA THR A 164 7.33 11.22 4.15
C THR A 164 6.73 11.09 5.55
N PHE A 165 7.42 11.62 6.57
CA PHE A 165 6.94 11.55 7.95
C PHE A 165 5.67 12.39 8.16
N TYR A 166 5.65 13.63 7.65
CA TYR A 166 4.52 14.53 7.82
C TYR A 166 3.26 14.02 7.10
N ALA A 167 3.37 13.59 5.84
CA ALA A 167 2.24 13.07 5.07
C ALA A 167 1.71 11.74 5.64
N THR A 168 2.59 10.89 6.18
CA THR A 168 2.16 9.66 6.86
C THR A 168 1.43 9.98 8.15
N GLY A 169 1.92 10.94 8.95
CA GLY A 169 1.21 11.45 10.12
C GLY A 169 -0.18 11.97 9.78
N LEU A 170 -0.29 12.76 8.69
CA LEU A 170 -1.56 13.29 8.17
C LEU A 170 -2.50 12.18 7.72
N SER A 171 -1.99 11.21 6.97
CA SER A 171 -2.79 10.08 6.50
C SER A 171 -3.30 9.21 7.63
N LEU A 172 -2.58 9.08 8.74
CA LEU A 172 -3.06 8.36 9.91
C LEU A 172 -4.06 9.22 10.72
N ALA A 173 -3.79 10.52 10.85
CA ALA A 173 -4.64 11.42 11.64
C ALA A 173 -6.03 11.60 11.01
N LYS A 174 -6.14 11.58 9.68
CA LYS A 174 -7.42 11.69 8.97
C LYS A 174 -8.36 10.51 9.26
N ASP A 175 -7.80 9.32 9.46
CA ASP A 175 -8.59 8.08 9.63
C ASP A 175 -9.16 7.96 11.07
N ILE A 176 -8.63 8.71 12.04
CA ILE A 176 -9.08 8.68 13.45
C ILE A 176 -10.55 9.10 13.63
N PRO A 177 -11.00 10.26 13.13
CA PRO A 177 -12.40 10.67 13.23
C PRO A 177 -13.37 9.77 12.44
N ASP A 178 -12.87 9.01 11.47
CA ASP A 178 -13.69 8.19 10.59
C ASP A 178 -13.96 6.78 11.14
N VAL A 179 -13.24 6.36 12.20
CA VAL A 179 -13.37 5.03 12.84
C VAL A 179 -14.81 4.64 13.16
N GLU A 180 -15.61 5.56 13.73
CA GLU A 180 -17.01 5.23 14.07
C GLU A 180 -17.86 4.96 12.81
N GLY A 181 -17.59 5.70 11.74
CA GLY A 181 -18.20 5.47 10.42
C GLY A 181 -17.75 4.16 9.80
N ASP A 182 -16.43 3.89 9.81
CA ASP A 182 -15.83 2.67 9.28
C ASP A 182 -16.44 1.42 9.94
N ILE A 183 -16.50 1.40 11.28
CA ILE A 183 -17.06 0.28 12.04
C ILE A 183 -18.54 0.06 11.69
N LYS A 184 -19.34 1.13 11.58
CA LYS A 184 -20.76 1.04 11.20
C LYS A 184 -20.97 0.45 9.80
N HIS A 185 -20.02 0.66 8.90
CA HIS A 185 -20.06 0.13 7.53
C HIS A 185 -19.28 -1.19 7.37
N GLY A 186 -18.78 -1.78 8.47
CA GLY A 186 -18.05 -3.05 8.45
C GLY A 186 -16.62 -2.96 7.89
N VAL A 187 -16.03 -1.76 7.86
CA VAL A 187 -14.65 -1.52 7.44
C VAL A 187 -13.72 -1.63 8.65
N ASP A 188 -12.78 -2.58 8.61
CA ASP A 188 -11.78 -2.78 9.66
C ASP A 188 -10.53 -1.92 9.41
N SER A 189 -10.65 -0.60 9.62
CA SER A 189 -9.56 0.34 9.37
C SER A 189 -8.41 0.20 10.38
N PHE A 190 -7.21 0.69 10.02
CA PHE A 190 -6.03 0.61 10.89
C PHE A 190 -6.27 1.22 12.27
N SER A 191 -6.98 2.36 12.31
CA SER A 191 -7.40 3.06 13.51
C SER A 191 -8.44 2.29 14.34
N ALA A 192 -9.31 1.51 13.69
CA ALA A 192 -10.24 0.59 14.37
C ALA A 192 -9.49 -0.58 15.05
N ARG A 193 -8.50 -1.16 14.36
CA ARG A 193 -7.74 -2.32 14.85
C ARG A 193 -6.75 -1.99 15.97
N LEU A 194 -5.96 -0.94 15.79
CA LEU A 194 -4.90 -0.58 16.73
C LEU A 194 -5.43 0.28 17.89
N GLY A 195 -6.54 0.97 17.66
CA GLY A 195 -7.18 1.89 18.58
C GLY A 195 -6.78 3.35 18.33
N GLN A 196 -7.79 4.23 18.33
CA GLN A 196 -7.66 5.67 18.04
C GLN A 196 -6.55 6.35 18.86
N LYS A 197 -6.46 6.07 20.17
CA LYS A 197 -5.45 6.67 21.05
C LYS A 197 -4.02 6.31 20.65
N LYS A 198 -3.77 5.08 20.23
CA LYS A 198 -2.43 4.66 19.79
C LYS A 198 -2.08 5.30 18.46
N VAL A 199 -3.01 5.30 17.50
CA VAL A 199 -2.80 5.92 16.18
C VAL A 199 -2.56 7.42 16.32
N PHE A 200 -3.32 8.12 17.18
CA PHE A 200 -3.09 9.53 17.49
C PHE A 200 -1.65 9.83 17.91
N TRP A 201 -1.12 9.09 18.88
CA TRP A 201 0.26 9.29 19.34
C TRP A 201 1.31 8.92 18.29
N ILE A 202 1.04 7.91 17.46
CA ILE A 202 1.90 7.59 16.31
C ILE A 202 1.93 8.75 15.32
N SER A 203 0.77 9.33 14.97
CA SER A 203 0.70 10.50 14.10
C SER A 203 1.46 11.69 14.67
N VAL A 204 1.29 12.00 15.96
CA VAL A 204 2.01 13.09 16.64
C VAL A 204 3.52 12.85 16.57
N PHE A 205 3.98 11.64 16.87
CA PHE A 205 5.40 11.31 16.82
C PHE A 205 5.99 11.45 15.41
N LEU A 206 5.24 11.07 14.38
CA LEU A 206 5.66 11.26 12.98
C LEU A 206 5.80 12.74 12.62
N TYR A 207 4.88 13.61 13.06
CA TYR A 207 5.01 15.04 12.86
C TYR A 207 6.23 15.64 13.58
N GLU A 208 6.47 15.24 14.84
CA GLU A 208 7.65 15.68 15.59
C GLU A 208 8.96 15.25 14.91
N ILE A 209 9.02 14.03 14.36
CA ILE A 209 10.16 13.59 13.55
C ILE A 209 10.34 14.50 12.33
N ALA A 210 9.26 14.85 11.64
CA ALA A 210 9.34 15.75 10.48
C ALA A 210 9.96 17.10 10.87
N PHE A 211 9.48 17.73 11.94
CA PHE A 211 10.06 18.98 12.45
C PHE A 211 11.50 18.83 12.94
N ALA A 212 11.85 17.69 13.56
CA ALA A 212 13.22 17.39 13.96
C ALA A 212 14.16 17.25 12.77
N VAL A 213 13.73 16.59 11.68
CA VAL A 213 14.49 16.49 10.42
C VAL A 213 14.74 17.87 9.83
N ALA A 214 13.71 18.72 9.77
CA ALA A 214 13.84 20.09 9.26
C ALA A 214 14.73 20.97 10.15
N PHE A 215 14.64 20.83 11.48
CA PHE A 215 15.52 21.48 12.43
C PHE A 215 16.99 21.08 12.22
N LEU A 216 17.28 19.77 12.19
CA LEU A 216 18.64 19.26 12.01
C LEU A 216 19.23 19.67 10.66
N ALA A 217 18.41 19.68 9.61
CA ALA A 217 18.81 20.17 8.30
C ALA A 217 19.13 21.67 8.31
N GLY A 218 18.31 22.48 8.98
CA GLY A 218 18.55 23.91 9.18
C GLY A 218 19.85 24.17 9.95
N ALA A 219 20.05 23.47 11.06
CA ALA A 219 21.23 23.60 11.92
C ALA A 219 22.53 23.19 11.21
N SER A 220 22.48 22.13 10.41
CA SER A 220 23.63 21.59 9.66
C SER A 220 23.85 22.25 8.29
N SER A 221 23.00 23.19 7.88
CA SER A 221 23.13 23.90 6.60
C SER A 221 24.40 24.77 6.57
N SER A 222 24.86 25.17 5.37
CA SER A 222 25.92 26.17 5.22
C SER A 222 25.37 27.61 5.13
N SER A 223 24.10 27.80 5.44
CA SER A 223 23.41 29.09 5.31
C SER A 223 23.92 30.14 6.30
N PRO A 224 23.74 31.45 6.02
CA PRO A 224 24.00 32.50 6.99
C PRO A 224 23.29 32.26 8.32
N PHE A 225 23.89 32.75 9.41
CA PHE A 225 23.40 32.53 10.78
C PHE A 225 21.90 32.88 10.94
N TRP A 226 21.45 33.98 10.36
CA TRP A 226 20.04 34.40 10.44
C TRP A 226 19.08 33.39 9.82
N ILE A 227 19.41 32.82 8.66
CA ILE A 227 18.56 31.80 8.02
C ILE A 227 18.52 30.54 8.89
N LYS A 228 19.67 30.10 9.42
CA LYS A 228 19.72 28.96 10.34
C LYS A 228 18.86 29.20 11.56
N PHE A 229 19.00 30.36 12.18
CA PHE A 229 18.26 30.73 13.38
C PHE A 229 16.76 30.72 13.11
N VAL A 230 16.31 31.38 12.05
CA VAL A 230 14.89 31.43 11.68
C VAL A 230 14.35 30.03 11.36
N THR A 231 15.05 29.22 10.58
CA THR A 231 14.62 27.85 10.26
C THR A 231 14.56 26.97 11.50
N CYS A 232 15.58 27.00 12.35
CA CYS A 232 15.63 26.18 13.57
C CYS A 232 14.54 26.61 14.55
N LEU A 233 14.44 27.92 14.83
CA LEU A 233 13.43 28.46 15.74
C LEU A 233 12.02 28.19 15.22
N GLY A 234 11.78 28.38 13.92
CA GLY A 234 10.48 28.11 13.29
C GLY A 234 10.04 26.66 13.49
N ASN A 235 10.92 25.69 13.27
CA ASN A 235 10.59 24.26 13.46
C ASN A 235 10.36 23.91 14.93
N VAL A 236 11.14 24.48 15.86
CA VAL A 236 10.92 24.29 17.31
C VAL A 236 9.58 24.87 17.74
N VAL A 237 9.22 26.06 17.24
CA VAL A 237 7.93 26.70 17.54
C VAL A 237 6.78 25.87 16.97
N LEU A 238 6.87 25.40 15.73
CA LEU A 238 5.85 24.57 15.10
C LEU A 238 5.64 23.24 15.85
N GLY A 239 6.73 22.53 16.19
CA GLY A 239 6.65 21.32 17.01
C GLY A 239 6.07 21.61 18.40
N SER A 240 6.47 22.70 19.04
CA SER A 240 5.92 23.10 20.35
C SER A 240 4.42 23.41 20.30
N ILE A 241 3.97 24.08 19.24
CA ILE A 241 2.54 24.37 19.02
C ILE A 241 1.77 23.05 18.83
N LEU A 242 2.28 22.16 17.99
CA LEU A 242 1.68 20.84 17.78
C LEU A 242 1.57 20.07 19.10
N TRP A 243 2.68 19.97 19.84
CA TRP A 243 2.72 19.28 21.12
C TRP A 243 1.74 19.89 22.13
N TYR A 244 1.67 21.22 22.20
CA TYR A 244 0.73 21.91 23.08
C TYR A 244 -0.72 21.58 22.74
N GLN A 245 -1.07 21.52 21.45
CA GLN A 245 -2.43 21.17 21.01
C GLN A 245 -2.84 19.78 21.48
N THR A 246 -1.91 18.81 21.53
CA THR A 246 -2.24 17.43 21.94
C THR A 246 -2.84 17.34 23.35
N LYS A 247 -2.56 18.31 24.23
CA LYS A 247 -3.13 18.40 25.58
C LYS A 247 -4.63 18.66 25.60
N TYR A 248 -5.17 19.21 24.51
CA TYR A 248 -6.58 19.60 24.36
C TYR A 248 -7.36 18.70 23.41
N VAL A 249 -6.70 17.67 22.84
CA VAL A 249 -7.36 16.72 21.94
C VAL A 249 -7.98 15.61 22.76
N ASP A 250 -9.31 15.53 22.72
CA ASP A 250 -10.04 14.37 23.16
C ASP A 250 -10.15 13.38 22.00
N VAL A 251 -9.32 12.34 22.04
CA VAL A 251 -9.26 11.33 20.98
C VAL A 251 -10.58 10.57 20.82
N THR A 252 -11.42 10.51 21.86
CA THR A 252 -12.72 9.83 21.82
C THR A 252 -13.80 10.67 21.15
N ASN A 253 -13.58 11.98 20.99
CA ASN A 253 -14.51 12.90 20.37
C ASN A 253 -14.12 13.16 18.89
N PRO A 254 -14.90 12.66 17.91
CA PRO A 254 -14.61 12.84 16.48
C PRO A 254 -14.50 14.31 16.05
N ALA A 255 -15.21 15.23 16.70
CA ALA A 255 -15.10 16.67 16.39
C ALA A 255 -13.75 17.25 16.84
N SER A 256 -13.22 16.78 17.98
CA SER A 256 -11.92 17.20 18.50
C SER A 256 -10.78 16.70 17.60
N THR A 257 -10.81 15.44 17.22
CA THR A 257 -9.81 14.83 16.32
C THR A 257 -9.88 15.38 14.90
N ARG A 258 -11.09 15.64 14.37
CA ARG A 258 -11.27 16.32 13.07
C ARG A 258 -10.75 17.75 13.09
N SER A 259 -10.93 18.49 14.19
CA SER A 259 -10.37 19.83 14.35
C SER A 259 -8.84 19.80 14.35
N PHE A 260 -8.24 18.88 15.10
CA PHE A 260 -6.79 18.65 15.12
C PHE A 260 -6.26 18.31 13.72
N TYR A 261 -6.89 17.36 13.02
CA TYR A 261 -6.53 17.02 11.64
C TYR A 261 -6.65 18.23 10.70
N SER A 262 -7.78 18.95 10.73
CA SER A 262 -8.03 20.10 9.85
C SER A 262 -7.00 21.21 10.05
N LEU A 263 -6.56 21.45 11.28
CA LEU A 263 -5.55 22.45 11.58
C LEU A 263 -4.17 22.07 11.00
N ASN A 264 -3.76 20.81 11.18
CA ASN A 264 -2.50 20.29 10.62
C ASN A 264 -2.53 20.22 9.09
N TRP A 265 -3.71 19.92 8.52
CA TRP A 265 -3.95 19.95 7.08
C TRP A 265 -3.88 21.39 6.53
N LYS A 266 -4.50 22.37 7.19
CA LYS A 266 -4.41 23.78 6.79
C LYS A 266 -2.98 24.30 6.84
N GLY A 267 -2.16 23.85 7.79
CA GLY A 267 -0.73 24.13 7.82
C GLY A 267 -0.01 23.64 6.55
N PHE A 268 -0.42 22.49 6.01
CA PHE A 268 0.09 21.94 4.75
C PHE A 268 -0.45 22.69 3.51
N ASP A 269 -1.74 23.04 3.49
CA ASP A 269 -2.35 23.78 2.38
C ASP A 269 -1.83 25.22 2.29
N CYS A 270 -1.50 25.87 3.41
CA CYS A 270 -0.88 27.19 3.42
C CYS A 270 0.46 27.18 2.65
N TRP A 271 1.22 26.08 2.74
CA TRP A 271 2.43 25.87 1.92
C TRP A 271 2.11 25.70 0.43
N ARG A 272 0.99 25.04 0.09
CA ARG A 272 0.53 24.87 -1.30
C ARG A 272 0.04 26.18 -1.93
N LEU A 273 -0.72 26.99 -1.19
CA LEU A 273 -1.24 28.28 -1.67
C LEU A 273 -0.12 29.30 -1.92
N GLU A 274 0.92 29.31 -1.09
CA GLU A 274 2.11 30.16 -1.31
C GLU A 274 2.76 29.87 -2.68
N THR A 275 2.86 28.60 -3.09
CA THR A 275 3.45 28.22 -4.38
C THR A 275 2.62 28.64 -5.59
N ASP A 276 1.29 28.72 -5.44
CA ASP A 276 0.39 29.16 -6.51
C ASP A 276 0.37 30.69 -6.64
N ILE A 277 0.53 31.43 -5.54
CA ILE A 277 0.67 32.90 -5.54
C ILE A 277 1.98 33.31 -6.21
N THR A 278 3.10 32.63 -5.95
CA THR A 278 4.38 32.91 -6.65
C THR A 278 4.30 32.69 -8.16
N ARG A 279 3.54 31.68 -8.64
CA ARG A 279 3.33 31.44 -10.08
C ARG A 279 2.38 32.42 -10.76
N ALA A 280 1.56 33.13 -9.99
CA ALA A 280 0.68 34.18 -10.50
C ALA A 280 1.46 35.50 -10.67
N ASN A 281 2.41 35.79 -9.78
CA ASN A 281 3.25 36.99 -9.86
C ASN A 281 4.31 36.94 -10.97
N ASP A 282 4.82 35.76 -11.34
CA ASP A 282 5.76 35.62 -12.46
C ASP A 282 5.09 35.73 -13.85
N ARG A 283 3.75 35.85 -13.89
CA ARG A 283 2.94 35.94 -15.11
C ARG A 283 2.21 37.28 -15.29
N GLY A 284 2.47 38.26 -14.43
CA GLY A 284 1.98 39.64 -14.56
C GLY A 284 3.13 40.58 -14.84
#